data_AF-A0A077PQL2-F1
#
_entry.id   AF-A0A077PQL2-F1
#
_cell.length_a   1.000
_cell.length_b   1.000
_cell.length_c   1.000
_cell.angle_alpha   90.00
_cell.angle_beta   90.00
_cell.angle_gamma   90.00
#
_symmetry.space_group_name_H-M   'P 1'
#
loop_
_entity.id
_entity.type
_entity.pdbx_description
1 polymer ?
#
loop_
_entity_poly.entity_id
_entity_poly.type
_entity_poly.pdbx_seq_one_letter_code
_entity_poly.pdbx_strand_id
1 'polypeptide(L)' 'MALEAAHIISHAKNGTATIENGLCLAADLHSLMDSGHLLIKGKTVRLSDQAKADNRYSSIDGAVLRKPHTPVFFPTT' A
#
# COMPACT_ATOMS: atom_id res chain seq x y z
N MET A 1 -5.33 -2.27 16.22
CA MET A 1 -4.84 -2.22 14.83
C MET A 1 -4.96 -3.61 14.23
N ALA A 2 -5.56 -3.72 13.05
CA ALA A 2 -5.67 -4.96 12.29
C ALA A 2 -4.86 -4.83 10.99
N LEU A 3 -4.38 -5.96 10.47
CA LEU A 3 -3.74 -6.07 9.16
C LEU A 3 -4.76 -6.63 8.17
N GLU A 4 -4.77 -6.09 6.95
CA GLU A 4 -5.70 -6.48 5.89
C GLU A 4 -4.94 -6.68 4.57
N ALA A 5 -5.49 -7.59 3.75
CA ALA A 5 -5.01 -7.84 2.40
C ALA A 5 -5.70 -6.88 1.43
N ALA A 6 -4.93 -5.94 0.90
CA ALA A 6 -5.39 -4.93 -0.02
C ALA A 6 -5.04 -5.30 -1.46
N HIS A 7 -5.96 -5.08 -2.39
CA HIS A 7 -5.71 -5.35 -3.81
C HIS A 7 -4.98 -4.16 -4.46
N ILE A 8 -3.93 -4.42 -5.23
CA ILE A 8 -3.23 -3.38 -6.01
C ILE A 8 -4.12 -2.92 -7.15
N ILE A 9 -4.61 -3.85 -7.96
CA ILE A 9 -5.68 -3.63 -8.94
C ILE A 9 -6.97 -4.09 -8.28
N SER A 10 -7.92 -3.17 -8.10
CA SER A 10 -9.18 -3.49 -7.43
C SER A 10 -9.99 -4.53 -8.20
N HIS A 11 -10.72 -5.36 -7.46
CA HIS A 11 -11.63 -6.35 -8.04
C HIS A 11 -12.65 -5.72 -9.00
N ALA A 12 -13.17 -4.53 -8.66
CA ALA A 12 -14.09 -3.77 -9.50
C ALA A 12 -13.49 -3.33 -10.85
N LYS A 13 -12.16 -3.36 -10.98
CA LYS A 13 -11.41 -3.08 -12.22
C LYS A 13 -10.80 -4.36 -12.81
N ASN A 14 -11.42 -5.52 -12.59
CA ASN A 14 -10.93 -6.83 -13.04
C ASN A 14 -9.58 -7.26 -12.42
N GLY A 15 -9.24 -6.77 -11.24
CA GLY A 15 -8.09 -7.27 -10.49
C GLY A 15 -8.30 -8.70 -10.00
N THR A 16 -7.30 -9.56 -10.19
CA THR A 16 -7.34 -10.96 -9.75
C THR A 16 -6.96 -11.09 -8.28
N ALA A 17 -7.59 -12.03 -7.56
CA ALA A 17 -7.24 -12.35 -6.18
C ALA A 17 -5.99 -13.25 -6.13
N THR A 18 -4.82 -12.69 -6.46
CA THR A 18 -3.53 -13.38 -6.44
C THR A 18 -2.56 -12.72 -5.47
N ILE A 19 -1.52 -13.45 -5.04
CA ILE A 19 -0.51 -12.94 -4.10
C ILE A 19 0.21 -11.73 -4.71
N GLU A 20 0.48 -11.77 -6.01
CA GLU A 20 1.18 -10.73 -6.76
C GLU A 20 0.35 -9.44 -6.89
N ASN A 21 -0.98 -9.54 -6.76
CA ASN A 21 -1.90 -8.40 -6.76
C ASN A 21 -2.29 -7.98 -5.33
N GLY A 22 -1.65 -8.54 -4.30
CA GLY A 22 -1.97 -8.29 -2.89
C GLY A 22 -0.89 -7.51 -2.15
N LEU A 23 -1.31 -6.65 -1.23
CA LEU A 23 -0.45 -5.95 -0.28
C LEU A 23 -1.01 -6.09 1.13
N CYS A 24 -0.19 -6.50 2.09
CA CYS A 24 -0.59 -6.51 3.50
C CYS A 24 -0.39 -5.11 4.10
N LEU A 25 -1.48 -4.48 4.53
CA LEU A 25 -1.49 -3.11 5.06
C LEU A 25 -2.21 -3.05 6.40
N ALA A 26 -1.89 -2.05 7.21
CA ALA A 26 -2.76 -1.68 8.32
C ALA A 26 -4.11 -1.21 7.74
N ALA A 27 -5.22 -1.54 8.41
CA ALA A 27 -6.58 -1.30 7.90
C ALA A 27 -6.87 0.17 7.53
N ASP A 28 -6.27 1.12 8.24
CA ASP A 28 -6.37 2.56 7.94
C ASP A 28 -5.64 2.93 6.64
N LEU A 29 -4.45 2.40 6.43
CA LEU A 29 -3.69 2.57 5.17
C LEU A 29 -4.37 1.85 3.99
N HIS A 30 -4.98 0.69 4.24
CA HIS A 30 -5.79 -0.01 3.24
C HIS A 30 -6.96 0.86 2.78
N SER A 31 -7.71 1.44 3.74
CA SER A 31 -8.82 2.35 3.45
C SER A 31 -8.38 3.54 2.59
N LEU A 32 -7.22 4.13 2.88
CA LEU A 32 -6.65 5.23 2.08
C LEU A 32 -6.26 4.79 0.67
N MET A 33 -5.79 3.55 0.49
CA MET A 33 -5.41 3.05 -0.83
C MET A 33 -6.66 2.79 -1.69
N ASP A 34 -7.67 2.13 -1.12
CA ASP A 34 -8.94 1.83 -1.80
C ASP A 34 -9.69 3.09 -2.24
N SER A 35 -9.63 4.15 -1.43
CA SER A 35 -10.22 5.45 -1.76
C SER A 35 -9.37 6.30 -2.71
N GLY A 36 -8.20 5.81 -3.16
CA GLY A 36 -7.30 6.53 -4.06
C GLY A 36 -6.50 7.66 -3.41
N HIS A 37 -6.44 7.70 -2.08
CA HIS A 37 -5.70 8.71 -1.31
C HIS A 37 -4.25 8.33 -1.02
N LEU A 38 -3.89 7.05 -1.16
CA LEU A 38 -2.53 6.52 -1.01
C LEU A 38 -2.16 5.71 -2.25
N LEU A 39 -0.96 5.92 -2.77
CA LEU A 39 -0.36 5.06 -3.80
C LEU A 39 1.14 4.90 -3.57
N ILE A 40 1.70 3.80 -4.04
CA ILE A 40 3.15 3.57 -4.07
C ILE A 40 3.62 3.78 -5.51
N LYS A 41 4.41 4.84 -5.74
CA LYS A 41 5.01 5.13 -7.05
C LYS A 41 6.47 4.71 -7.04
N GLY A 42 6.78 3.62 -7.73
CA GLY A 42 8.11 3.01 -7.68
C GLY A 42 8.40 2.49 -6.27
N LYS A 43 9.23 3.20 -5.51
CA LYS A 43 9.53 2.88 -4.09
C LYS A 43 9.06 3.98 -3.13
N THR A 44 8.31 4.96 -3.59
CA THR A 44 7.94 6.13 -2.80
C THR A 44 6.45 6.13 -2.52
N VAL A 45 6.07 6.31 -1.25
CA VAL A 45 4.68 6.50 -0.85
C VAL A 45 4.24 7.90 -1.27
N ARG A 46 3.06 8.01 -1.87
CA ARG A 46 2.45 9.28 -2.26
C ARG A 46 1.03 9.36 -1.73
N LEU A 47 0.72 10.50 -1.12
CA LEU A 47 -0.60 10.82 -0.60
C LEU A 47 -1.27 11.92 -1.42
N SER A 48 -2.59 11.85 -1.52
CA SER A 48 -3.43 12.96 -2.00
C SER A 48 -3.34 14.17 -1.05
N ASP A 49 -3.67 15.37 -1.54
CA ASP A 49 -3.68 16.58 -0.71
C ASP A 49 -4.59 16.45 0.53
N GLN A 50 -5.74 15.79 0.37
CA GLN A 50 -6.66 15.51 1.48
C GLN A 50 -6.04 14.61 2.56
N ALA A 51 -5.32 13.55 2.18
CA ALA A 51 -4.67 12.67 3.14
C ALA A 51 -3.44 13.32 3.80
N LYS A 52 -2.71 14.19 3.07
CA LYS A 52 -1.58 14.96 3.64
C LYS A 52 -2.01 15.97 4.69
N ALA A 53 -3.25 16.46 4.63
CA ALA A 53 -3.78 17.39 5.62
C ALA A 53 -3.98 16.73 7.00
N ASP A 54 -4.02 15.39 7.06
CA ASP A 54 -4.11 14.64 8.30
C ASP A 54 -2.72 14.34 8.87
N ASN A 55 -2.41 14.92 10.04
CA ASN A 55 -1.12 14.76 10.71
C ASN A 55 -0.75 13.30 11.04
N ARG A 56 -1.72 12.38 11.08
CA ARG A 56 -1.44 10.95 11.30
C ARG A 56 -0.67 10.34 10.13
N TYR A 57 -0.91 10.82 8.91
CA TYR A 57 -0.35 10.26 7.68
C TYR A 57 0.61 11.21 6.96
N SER A 58 0.59 12.51 7.25
CA SER A 58 1.41 13.50 6.53
C SER A 58 2.90 13.14 6.46
N SER A 59 3.43 12.53 7.51
CA SER A 59 4.84 12.11 7.61
C SER A 59 5.26 10.99 6.65
N ILE A 60 4.32 10.21 6.10
CA ILE A 60 4.65 9.11 5.17
C ILE A 60 4.61 9.53 3.70
N ASP A 61 4.10 10.72 3.34
CA ASP A 61 4.20 11.22 1.97
C ASP A 61 5.67 11.49 1.61
N GLY A 62 6.11 10.98 0.46
CA GLY A 62 7.49 11.06 0.02
C GLY A 62 8.43 10.05 0.68
N ALA A 63 7.97 9.26 1.66
CA ALA A 63 8.80 8.24 2.29
C ALA A 63 9.16 7.12 1.31
N VAL A 64 10.42 6.71 1.31
CA VAL A 64 10.90 5.58 0.52
C VAL A 64 10.67 4.28 1.30
N LEU A 65 10.13 3.26 0.63
CA LEU A 65 9.94 1.93 1.21
C LEU A 65 11.29 1.40 1.71
N ARG A 66 11.30 0.98 2.98
CA ARG A 66 12.48 0.39 3.60
C ARG A 66 12.76 -0.97 2.97
N LYS A 67 14.03 -1.38 3.02
CA LYS A 67 14.39 -2.77 2.72
C LYS A 67 13.67 -3.69 3.73
N PRO A 68 13.28 -4.91 3.31
CA PRO A 68 12.76 -5.92 4.23
C PRO A 68 13.70 -6.12 5.42
N HIS A 69 13.13 -6.23 6.63
CA HIS A 69 13.91 -6.54 7.84
C HIS A 69 14.53 -7.93 7.80
N THR A 70 13.83 -8.86 7.14
CA THR A 70 14.30 -10.22 6.89
C THR A 70 14.44 -10.42 5.38
N PRO A 71 15.50 -11.09 4.90
CA PRO A 71 15.62 -11.44 3.49
C PRO A 71 14.36 -12.15 2.98
N VAL A 72 13.82 -11.65 1.86
CA VAL A 72 12.66 -12.26 1.21
C VAL A 72 13.19 -13.30 0.24
N PHE A 73 12.80 -14.56 0.45
CA PHE A 73 13.06 -15.64 -0.50
C PHE A 73 11.95 -15.65 -1.54
N PHE A 74 12.31 -15.39 -2.79
CA PHE A 74 11.40 -15.55 -3.91
C PHE A 74 11.46 -17.01 -4.38
N PRO A 75 10.31 -17.68 -4.63
CA PRO A 75 10.32 -19.00 -5.24
C PRO A 75 11.03 -18.91 -6.60
N THR A 76 11.99 -19.81 -6.85
CA THR A 76 12.52 -19.99 -8.21
C THR A 76 11.44 -20.63 -9.07
N THR A 77 11.00 -19.91 -10.10
CA THR A 77 10.20 -20.42 -11.22
C THR A 77 10.88 -21.57 -11.93
#